data_AF-A0A8F4THU4-F1
#
_entry.id   AF-A0A8F4THU4-F1
#
_cell.length_a   1.000
_cell.length_b   1.000
_cell.length_c   1.000
_cell.angle_alpha   90.00
_cell.angle_beta   90.00
_cell.angle_gamma   90.00
#
_symmetry.space_group_name_H-M   'P 1'
#
loop_
_entity.id
_entity.type
_entity.pdbx_description
1 polymer ?
#
loop_
_entity_poly.entity_id
_entity_poly.type
_entity_poly.pdbx_seq_one_letter_code
_entity_poly.pdbx_strand_id
1 'polypeptide(L)'
;MSKQSFDFKRYKPEIPSGSRKRYPKVPKKPNLIKSENQINYKNMSLINQFISQRGKILSRKVNNLTCKQQRLISIAIKRARILGLLPFMVKKKLKKL
;
A
#
# COMPACT_ATOMS: atom_id res chain seq x y z
N MET A 1 5.31 -39.47 7.12
CA MET A 1 6.08 -38.71 6.10
C MET A 1 6.18 -37.26 6.54
N SER A 2 7.16 -36.94 7.38
CA SER A 2 7.37 -35.59 7.94
C SER A 2 8.00 -34.68 6.89
N LYS A 3 7.27 -33.64 6.47
CA LYS A 3 7.82 -32.60 5.60
C LYS A 3 8.79 -31.74 6.42
N GLN A 4 10.09 -31.88 6.20
CA GLN A 4 11.09 -30.95 6.72
C GLN A 4 10.83 -29.57 6.09
N SER A 5 10.48 -28.59 6.91
CA SER A 5 10.33 -27.20 6.48
C SER A 5 11.70 -26.61 6.16
N PHE A 6 11.93 -26.27 4.90
CA PHE A 6 13.16 -25.62 4.47
C PHE A 6 13.26 -24.21 5.05
N ASP A 7 14.30 -23.97 5.86
CA ASP A 7 14.43 -22.75 6.65
C ASP A 7 15.12 -21.64 5.83
N PHE A 8 14.32 -20.82 5.13
CA PHE A 8 14.79 -19.79 4.19
C PHE A 8 15.77 -18.76 4.78
N LYS A 9 15.83 -18.61 6.11
CA LYS A 9 16.77 -17.70 6.77
C LYS A 9 18.23 -18.16 6.73
N ARG A 10 18.49 -19.46 6.55
CA ARG A 10 19.86 -20.05 6.54
C ARG A 10 20.38 -20.37 5.15
N TYR A 11 19.57 -20.21 4.11
CA TYR A 11 20.00 -20.50 2.74
C TYR A 11 20.95 -19.42 2.21
N LYS A 12 22.23 -19.77 2.08
CA LYS A 12 23.26 -18.96 1.41
C LYS A 12 23.68 -19.71 0.13
N PRO A 13 23.12 -19.38 -1.05
CA PRO A 13 23.53 -20.04 -2.29
C PRO A 13 24.97 -19.61 -2.64
N GLU A 14 25.80 -20.57 -3.05
CA GLU A 14 27.08 -20.29 -3.71
C GLU A 14 26.77 -19.71 -5.11
N ILE A 15 27.25 -18.48 -5.40
CA ILE A 15 26.87 -17.75 -6.61
C ILE A 15 28.08 -17.71 -7.56
N PRO A 16 28.00 -18.31 -8.76
CA PRO A 16 29.08 -18.22 -9.74
C PRO A 16 29.29 -16.77 -10.18
N SER A 17 30.53 -16.30 -10.08
CA SER A 17 30.98 -14.95 -10.44
C SER A 17 30.77 -14.70 -11.94
N GLY A 18 29.69 -14.02 -12.31
CA GLY A 18 29.41 -13.64 -13.71
C GLY A 18 27.93 -13.65 -14.10
N SER A 19 27.06 -14.29 -13.31
CA SER A 19 25.62 -14.27 -13.56
C SER A 19 24.96 -13.06 -12.88
N ARG A 20 24.23 -12.22 -13.64
CA ARG A 20 23.41 -11.14 -13.06
C ARG A 20 22.37 -11.77 -12.12
N LYS A 21 22.55 -11.63 -10.80
CA LYS A 21 21.64 -12.19 -9.78
C LYS A 21 20.17 -11.87 -10.11
N ARG A 22 19.40 -12.86 -10.57
CA ARG A 22 17.94 -12.76 -10.65
C ARG A 22 17.36 -13.18 -9.31
N TYR A 23 17.34 -12.28 -8.34
CA TYR A 23 16.59 -12.52 -7.11
C TYR A 23 15.13 -12.84 -7.46
N PRO A 24 14.52 -13.87 -6.84
CA PRO A 24 13.11 -14.19 -7.08
C PRO A 24 12.27 -12.96 -6.74
N LYS A 25 11.46 -12.50 -7.71
CA LYS A 25 10.59 -11.33 -7.52
C LYS A 25 9.53 -11.71 -6.50
N VAL A 26 9.53 -11.03 -5.35
CA VAL A 26 8.48 -11.18 -4.33
C VAL A 26 7.12 -10.88 -4.97
N PRO A 27 6.08 -11.73 -4.78
CA PRO A 27 4.77 -11.48 -5.36
C PRO A 27 4.19 -10.17 -4.83
N LYS A 28 3.75 -9.31 -5.75
CA LYS A 28 3.14 -8.03 -5.42
C LYS A 28 1.69 -8.27 -5.01
N LYS A 29 1.22 -7.56 -3.97
CA LYS A 29 -0.20 -7.50 -3.63
C LYS A 29 -1.03 -7.04 -4.85
N PRO A 30 -2.22 -7.61 -5.09
CA PRO A 30 -3.06 -7.22 -6.21
C PRO A 30 -3.52 -5.77 -6.08
N ASN A 31 -3.80 -5.15 -7.23
CA ASN A 31 -4.42 -3.83 -7.28
C ASN A 31 -5.87 -3.92 -6.78
N LEU A 32 -6.20 -3.10 -5.78
CA LEU A 32 -7.53 -3.08 -5.16
C LEU A 32 -8.59 -2.40 -6.04
N ILE A 33 -8.18 -1.58 -7.01
CA ILE A 33 -9.08 -0.78 -7.84
C ILE A 33 -9.29 -1.44 -9.19
N LYS A 34 -10.53 -1.85 -9.46
CA LYS A 34 -10.94 -2.46 -10.73
C LYS A 34 -11.27 -1.42 -11.80
N SER A 35 -11.92 -0.31 -11.44
CA SER A 35 -12.31 0.74 -12.37
C SER A 35 -11.97 2.14 -11.85
N GLU A 36 -11.47 3.00 -12.74
CA GLU A 36 -11.05 4.36 -12.38
C GLU A 36 -12.24 5.28 -12.06
N ASN A 37 -13.41 4.99 -12.64
CA ASN A 37 -14.65 5.75 -12.44
C ASN A 37 -15.16 5.68 -10.99
N GLN A 38 -14.72 4.70 -10.21
CA GLN A 38 -15.08 4.58 -8.79
C GLN A 38 -14.31 5.55 -7.89
N ILE A 39 -13.25 6.19 -8.39
CA ILE A 39 -12.40 7.08 -7.60
C ILE A 39 -13.02 8.47 -7.55
N ASN A 40 -13.83 8.73 -6.51
CA ASN A 40 -14.46 10.03 -6.28
C ASN A 40 -14.43 10.39 -4.78
N TYR A 41 -14.39 11.68 -4.45
CA TYR A 41 -14.37 12.19 -3.07
C TYR A 41 -15.60 11.79 -2.26
N LYS A 42 -16.72 11.50 -2.95
CA LYS A 42 -17.97 11.00 -2.34
C LYS A 42 -17.85 9.56 -1.83
N ASN A 43 -16.96 8.76 -2.43
CA ASN A 43 -16.82 7.34 -2.11
C ASN A 43 -15.86 7.14 -0.93
N MET A 44 -16.38 7.38 0.28
CA MET A 44 -15.54 7.40 1.48
C MET A 44 -14.96 6.04 1.86
N SER A 45 -15.71 4.96 1.63
CA SER A 45 -15.25 3.58 1.87
C SER A 45 -13.97 3.27 1.08
N LEU A 46 -13.94 3.67 -0.20
CA LEU A 46 -12.77 3.46 -1.07
C LEU A 46 -11.61 4.34 -0.60
N ILE A 47 -11.84 5.64 -0.39
CA ILE A 47 -10.78 6.58 -0.06
C ILE A 47 -10.12 6.25 1.27
N ASN A 48 -10.89 5.83 2.28
CA ASN A 48 -10.39 5.49 3.61
C ASN A 48 -9.34 4.37 3.60
N GLN A 49 -9.40 3.46 2.63
CA GLN A 49 -8.40 2.38 2.47
C GLN A 49 -7.03 2.90 2.01
N PHE A 50 -6.98 4.10 1.40
CA PHE A 50 -5.75 4.71 0.89
C PHE A 50 -5.13 5.74 1.84
N ILE A 51 -5.66 5.84 3.06
CA ILE A 51 -5.18 6.72 4.11
C ILE A 51 -4.65 5.89 5.28
N SER A 52 -3.55 6.34 5.86
CA SER A 52 -3.06 5.81 7.12
C SER A 52 -3.98 6.19 8.28
N GLN A 53 -3.88 5.47 9.39
CA GLN A 53 -4.58 5.80 10.64
C GLN A 53 -4.31 7.23 11.14
N ARG A 54 -3.14 7.82 10.79
CA ARG A 54 -2.79 9.20 11.16
C ARG A 54 -3.41 10.24 10.22
N GLY A 55 -4.15 9.81 9.21
CA GLY A 55 -4.71 10.68 8.18
C GLY A 55 -3.76 11.00 7.03
N LYS A 56 -2.52 10.48 6.99
CA LYS A 56 -1.59 10.67 5.85
C LYS A 56 -1.96 9.78 4.66
N ILE A 57 -1.82 10.30 3.44
CA ILE A 57 -2.06 9.54 2.19
C ILE A 57 -0.98 8.45 2.05
N LEU A 58 -1.38 7.21 1.78
CA LEU A 58 -0.46 6.09 1.57
C LEU A 58 0.25 6.20 0.21
N SER A 59 1.49 5.71 0.16
CA SER A 59 2.27 5.72 -1.07
C SER A 59 1.79 4.65 -2.06
N ARG A 60 1.98 4.90 -3.35
CA ARG A 60 1.64 3.97 -4.44
C ARG A 60 2.22 2.56 -4.24
N LYS A 61 3.42 2.46 -3.67
CA LYS A 61 4.14 1.18 -3.47
C LYS A 61 3.44 0.26 -2.47
N VAL A 62 2.72 0.82 -1.50
CA VAL A 62 2.03 0.04 -0.47
C VAL A 62 0.81 -0.67 -1.06
N ASN A 63 0.05 0.06 -1.88
CA ASN A 63 -1.23 -0.38 -2.42
C ASN A 63 -1.16 -0.92 -3.86
N ASN A 64 0.04 -0.94 -4.46
CA ASN A 64 0.29 -1.39 -5.85
C ASN A 64 -0.68 -0.81 -6.88
N LEU A 65 -0.89 0.51 -6.81
CA LEU A 65 -1.72 1.24 -7.77
C LEU A 65 -0.95 1.64 -9.02
N THR A 66 -1.66 1.91 -10.12
CA THR A 66 -1.07 2.59 -11.27
C THR A 66 -0.78 4.06 -10.96
N CYS A 67 0.10 4.70 -11.73
CA CYS A 67 0.39 6.13 -11.57
C CYS A 67 -0.86 7.01 -11.76
N LYS A 68 -1.74 6.64 -12.70
CA LYS A 68 -3.00 7.34 -12.99
C LYS A 68 -3.96 7.23 -11.81
N GLN A 69 -4.20 6.01 -11.31
CA GLN A 69 -5.05 5.77 -10.13
C GLN A 69 -4.56 6.53 -8.90
N GLN A 70 -3.25 6.53 -8.62
CA GLN A 70 -2.70 7.27 -7.49
C GLN A 70 -2.97 8.79 -7.59
N ARG A 71 -2.87 9.37 -8.80
CA ARG A 71 -3.17 10.79 -9.03
C ARG A 71 -4.64 11.08 -8.77
N LEU A 72 -5.55 10.25 -9.30
CA LEU A 72 -6.99 10.36 -9.09
C LEU A 72 -7.34 10.27 -7.59
N ILE A 73 -6.78 9.30 -6.87
CA ILE A 73 -6.99 9.14 -5.42
C ILE A 73 -6.49 10.37 -4.67
N SER A 74 -5.30 10.87 -5.01
CA SER A 74 -4.72 12.04 -4.35
C SER A 74 -5.60 13.28 -4.54
N ILE A 75 -6.17 13.48 -5.74
CA ILE A 75 -7.11 14.57 -6.01
C ILE A 75 -8.40 14.37 -5.21
N ALA A 76 -8.96 13.16 -5.20
CA ALA A 76 -10.18 12.85 -4.47
C ALA A 76 -10.02 13.05 -2.95
N ILE A 77 -8.91 12.61 -2.37
CA ILE A 77 -8.59 12.84 -0.94
C ILE A 77 -8.44 14.33 -0.66
N LYS A 78 -7.72 15.08 -1.50
CA LYS A 78 -7.54 16.53 -1.30
C LYS A 78 -8.88 17.26 -1.33
N ARG A 79 -9.77 16.92 -2.28
CA ARG A 79 -11.14 17.46 -2.34
C ARG A 79 -11.93 17.12 -1.09
N ALA A 80 -11.94 15.86 -0.66
CA ALA A 80 -12.62 15.43 0.55
C ALA A 80 -12.14 16.18 1.81
N ARG A 81 -10.84 16.48 1.90
CA ARG A 81 -10.28 17.27 3.01
C ARG A 81 -10.71 18.73 3.00
N ILE A 82 -10.73 19.37 1.83
CA ILE A 82 -11.20 20.76 1.69
C ILE A 82 -12.68 20.87 2.06
N LEU A 83 -13.47 19.86 1.71
CA LEU A 83 -14.89 19.75 2.08
C LEU A 83 -15.13 19.35 3.55
N GLY A 84 -14.08 19.11 4.34
CA GLY A 84 -14.21 18.71 5.74
C GLY A 84 -14.62 17.26 5.99
N LEU A 85 -14.67 16.40 4.96
CA LEU A 85 -15.00 14.98 5.09
C LEU A 85 -13.86 14.15 5.69
N LEU A 86 -12.61 14.62 5.53
CA LEU A 86 -11.41 13.93 6.02
C LEU A 86 -10.48 14.86 6.79
N PRO A 87 -9.87 14.39 7.89
CA PRO A 87 -8.85 15.15 8.59
C PRO A 87 -7.51 15.16 7.84
N PHE A 88 -6.76 16.25 7.95
CA PHE A 88 -5.38 16.33 7.47
C PHE A 88 -4.41 15.54 8.34
N MET A 89 -4.65 15.54 9.66
CA MET A 89 -3.84 14.85 10.65
C MET A 89 -4.70 14.43 11.83
N VAL A 90 -4.58 13.17 12.24
CA VAL A 90 -5.18 12.66 13.48
C VAL A 90 -4.11 12.63 14.56
N LYS A 91 -4.27 13.43 15.61
CA LYS A 91 -3.43 13.36 16.81
C LYS A 91 -3.78 12.06 17.54
N LYS A 92 -2.77 11.24 17.88
CA LYS A 92 -2.99 10.07 18.73
C LYS A 92 -3.51 10.59 20.09
N LYS A 93 -4.70 10.17 20.50
CA LYS A 93 -5.11 10.33 21.89
C LYS A 93 -4.17 9.44 22.71
N LEU A 94 -3.41 10.05 23.62
CA LEU A 94 -2.66 9.31 24.62
C LEU A 94 -3.70 8.52 25.43
N LYS A 95 -3.57 7.19 25.46
CA LYS A 95 -4.34 6.40 26.41
C LYS A 95 -3.88 6.87 27.79
N LYS A 96 -4.74 7.59 28.52
CA LYS A 96 -4.50 7.80 29.95
C LYS A 96 -4.49 6.42 30.59
N LEU A 97 -3.39 6.13 31.29
CA LEU A 97 -3.21 4.92 32.09
C LEU A 97 -4.23 4.90 33.22
#